data_AF-A0A1G9A0A6-F1
#
_entry.id   AF-A0A1G9A0A6-F1
#
_cell.length_a   1.000
_cell.length_b   1.000
_cell.length_c   1.000
_cell.angle_alpha   90.00
_cell.angle_beta   90.00
_cell.angle_gamma   90.00
#
_symmetry.space_group_name_H-M   'P 1'
#
loop_
_entity.id
_entity.type
_entity.pdbx_description
1 polymer ?
#
loop_
_entity_poly.entity_id
_entity_poly.type
_entity_poly.pdbx_seq_one_letter_code
_entity_poly.pdbx_strand_id
1 'polypeptide(L)' 'MSYLREAVDKQRSILIHKLIHAGVYHQTDPTIYHKTMTELVYEYERSVINKNHHAV' A
#
# COMPACT_ATOMS: atom_id res chain seq x y z
N MET A 1 20.91 -6.75 14.10
CA MET A 1 19.77 -7.49 13.49
C MET A 1 18.52 -7.21 14.31
N SER A 2 17.67 -6.29 13.85
CA SER A 2 16.37 -6.04 14.46
C SER A 2 15.34 -6.73 13.58
N TYR A 3 14.90 -7.92 13.99
CA TYR A 3 13.84 -8.67 13.28
C TYR A 3 12.57 -7.83 13.08
N LEU A 4 12.34 -6.88 13.99
CA LEU A 4 11.23 -5.93 13.89
C LEU A 4 11.38 -4.99 12.69
N ARG A 5 12.57 -4.42 12.46
CA ARG A 5 12.79 -3.54 11.30
C ARG A 5 12.56 -4.30 9.99
N GLU A 6 13.09 -5.52 9.89
CA GLU A 6 12.91 -6.35 8.69
C GLU A 6 11.44 -6.72 8.45
N ALA A 7 10.70 -7.06 9.52
CA ALA A 7 9.28 -7.37 9.42
C ALA A 7 8.47 -6.15 8.94
N VAL A 8 8.76 -4.96 9.46
CA VAL A 8 8.12 -3.70 9.06
C VAL A 8 8.45 -3.36 7.60
N ASP A 9 9.70 -3.52 7.18
CA ASP A 9 10.11 -3.27 5.80
C ASP A 9 9.41 -4.24 4.82
N LYS A 10 9.27 -5.52 5.18
CA LYS A 10 8.50 -6.51 4.40
C LYS A 10 7.02 -6.14 4.31
N GLN A 11 6.40 -5.77 5.43
CA GLN A 11 5.00 -5.33 5.43
C GLN A 11 4.81 -4.12 4.50
N ARG A 12 5.75 -3.17 4.52
CA ARG A 12 5.70 -1.98 3.67
C ARG A 12 5.75 -2.34 2.20
N SER A 13 6.69 -3.21 1.81
CA SER A 13 6.82 -3.68 0.43
C SER A 13 5.55 -4.39 -0.07
N ILE A 14 4.94 -5.22 0.79
CA ILE A 14 3.69 -5.92 0.45
C ILE A 14 2.56 -4.92 0.21
N LEU A 15 2.43 -3.90 1.06
CA LEU A 15 1.41 -2.86 0.93
C LEU A 15 1.56 -2.05 -0.36
N ILE A 16 2.79 -1.66 -0.70
CA ILE A 16 3.11 -0.96 -1.95
C ILE A 16 2.71 -1.82 -3.16
N HIS A 17 3.06 -3.11 -3.17
CA HIS A 17 2.66 -4.01 -4.24
C HIS A 17 1.14 -4.14 -4.37
N LYS A 18 0.44 -4.24 -3.24
CA LYS A 18 -1.04 -4.32 -3.23
C LYS A 18 -1.68 -3.05 -3.77
N LEU A 19 -1.16 -1.86 -3.43
CA LEU A 19 -1.64 -0.57 -3.93
C LEU A 19 -1.42 -0.41 -5.44
N ILE A 20 -0.26 -0.82 -5.94
CA ILE A 20 0.04 -0.85 -7.37
C ILE A 20 -0.90 -1.81 -8.10
N HIS A 21 -1.04 -3.05 -7.60
CA HIS A 21 -1.94 -4.05 -8.19
C HIS A 21 -3.42 -3.63 -8.10
N ALA A 22 -3.78 -2.84 -7.09
CA ALA A 22 -5.11 -2.28 -6.97
C ALA A 22 -5.39 -1.18 -8.01
N GLY A 23 -4.36 -0.67 -8.69
CA GLY A 23 -4.45 0.42 -9.67
C GLY A 23 -4.45 1.81 -9.04
N VAL A 24 -4.12 1.92 -7.75
CA VAL A 24 -4.08 3.21 -7.03
C VAL A 24 -2.83 4.00 -7.40
N TYR A 25 -1.72 3.30 -7.62
CA TYR A 25 -0.44 3.90 -8.02
C TYR A 25 0.12 3.21 -9.26
N HIS A 26 0.87 3.98 -10.05
CA HIS A 26 1.65 3.45 -11.16
C HIS A 26 2.96 2.85 -10.65
N GLN A 27 3.47 1.80 -11.32
CA GLN A 27 4.74 1.15 -10.94
C GLN A 27 5.94 2.11 -10.95
N THR A 28 5.88 3.15 -11.76
CA THR A 28 6.94 4.16 -11.91
C THR A 28 6.75 5.36 -11.00
N ASP A 29 5.73 5.37 -10.15
CA ASP A 29 5.45 6.51 -9.29
C ASP A 29 6.36 6.49 -8.06
N PRO A 30 7.34 7.42 -7.93
CA PRO A 30 8.25 7.42 -6.79
C PRO A 30 7.57 7.89 -5.49
N THR A 31 6.39 8.52 -5.57
CA THR A 31 5.72 9.11 -4.41
C THR A 31 5.28 8.06 -3.39
N ILE A 32 4.92 6.86 -3.85
CA ILE A 32 4.49 5.76 -2.97
C ILE A 32 5.59 5.31 -2.00
N TYR A 33 6.86 5.43 -2.40
CA TYR A 33 8.02 5.06 -1.56
C TYR A 33 8.37 6.10 -0.49
N HIS A 34 7.80 7.29 -0.58
CA HIS A 34 7.98 8.35 0.42
C HIS A 34 6.90 8.33 1.51
N LYS A 35 5.81 7.57 1.28
CA LYS A 35 4.70 7.45 2.23
C LYS A 35 5.06 6.60 3.44
N THR A 36 4.60 7.06 4.59
CA THR A 36 4.65 6.31 5.84
C THR A 36 3.77 5.06 5.77
N MET A 37 4.00 4.11 6.68
CA MET A 37 3.18 2.90 6.76
C MET A 37 1.69 3.23 6.95
N THR A 38 1.38 4.20 7.80
CA THR A 38 0.01 4.62 8.11
C THR A 38 -0.70 5.16 6.87
N GLU A 39 -0.01 5.97 6.06
CA GLU A 39 -0.58 6.49 4.81
C GLU A 39 -0.84 5.37 3.80
N LEU A 40 0.08 4.43 3.65
CA LEU A 40 -0.10 3.27 2.76
C LEU A 40 -1.30 2.42 3.19
N VAL A 41 -1.47 2.20 4.50
CA VAL A 41 -2.61 1.45 5.06
C VAL A 41 -3.92 2.18 4.77
N TYR A 42 -3.98 3.47 5.08
CA TYR A 42 -5.16 4.29 4.86
C TYR A 42 -5.61 4.27 3.39
N GLU A 43 -4.67 4.42 2.46
CA GLU A 43 -4.97 4.41 1.04
C GLU A 43 -5.38 3.02 0.54
N TYR A 44 -4.77 1.96 1.09
CA TYR A 44 -5.15 0.60 0.76
C TYR A 44 -6.58 0.31 1.21
N GLU A 45 -6.93 0.63 2.46
CA GLU A 45 -8.29 0.48 2.98
C GLU A 45 -9.30 1.28 2.14
N ARG A 46 -8.98 2.54 1.82
CA ARG A 46 -9.83 3.37 0.96
C ARG A 46 -10.02 2.76 -0.42
N SER A 47 -8.95 2.19 -1.01
CA SER A 47 -9.03 1.54 -2.32
C SER A 47 -9.91 0.30 -2.31
N VAL A 48 -9.89 -0.48 -1.23
CA VAL A 48 -10.72 -1.67 -1.05
C VAL A 48 -12.18 -1.27 -0.84
N ILE A 49 -12.45 -0.28 0.00
CA ILE A 49 -13.81 0.23 0.25
C ILE A 49 -14.43 0.81 -1.03
N ASN A 50 -13.64 1.54 -1.83
CA ASN A 50 -14.14 2.17 -3.06
C ASN A 50 -14.42 1.13 -4.17
N LYS A 51 -13.67 0.02 -4.22
CA LYS A 51 -13.96 -1.09 -5.15
C LYS A 51 -15.30 -1.79 -4.87
N ASN A 52 -15.75 -1.79 -3.62
CA ASN A 52 -17.03 -2.41 -3.25
C ASN A 52 -18.26 -1.58 -3.65
N HIS A 53 -18.10 -0.31 -4.04
CA HIS A 53 -19.22 0.54 -4.52
C HIS A 53 -19.54 0.41 -6.01
N HIS A 54 -18.75 -0.34 -6.78
CA HIS A 54 -19.02 -0.62 -8.20
C HIS A 54 -19.63 -2.02 -8.44
N ALA A 55 -20.00 -2.74 -7.39
CA ALA A 55 -20.56 -4.09 -7.47
C ALA A 55 -22.02 -4.18 -6.99
N VAL A 56 -22.80 -3.10 -7.15
CA VAL A 56 -24.27 -3.10 -6.89
C VAL A 56 -24.99 -2.34 -8.00
#